data_AF-X1IHF1-F1
#
_entry.id   AF-X1IHF1-F1
#
_cell.length_a   1.000
_cell.length_b   1.000
_cell.length_c   1.000
_cell.angle_alpha   90.00
_cell.angle_beta   90.00
_cell.angle_gamma   90.00
#
_symmetry.space_group_name_H-M   'P 1'
#
loop_
_entity.id
_entity.type
_entity.pdbx_description
1 polymer ?
#
loop_
_entity_poly.entity_id
_entity_poly.type
_entity_poly.pdbx_seq_one_letter_code
_entity_poly.pdbx_strand_id
1 'polypeptide(L)' 'MKIYIMVDLEGITGVVSSERQARPGSDGYEEARRLLMSDLNAAIEGALEGGATEIVV' A
#
# COMPACT_ATOMS: atom_id res chain seq x y z
N MET A 1 -5.51 17.62 -10.72
CA MET A 1 -5.46 17.77 -9.24
C MET A 1 -4.21 17.08 -8.72
N LYS A 2 -3.54 17.62 -7.68
CA LYS A 2 -2.38 16.97 -7.05
C LYS A 2 -2.81 16.21 -5.79
N ILE A 3 -2.40 14.96 -5.65
CA ILE A 3 -2.69 14.09 -4.50
C ILE A 3 -1.39 13.62 -3.84
N TYR A 4 -1.38 13.59 -2.51
CA TYR A 4 -0.35 12.94 -1.72
C TYR A 4 -0.95 11.70 -1.04
N ILE A 5 -0.29 10.55 -1.17
CA ILE A 5 -0.70 9.28 -0.59
C ILE A 5 0.37 8.86 0.42
N MET A 6 0.06 8.88 1.71
CA MET A 6 0.95 8.34 2.73
C MET A 6 0.51 6.93 3.07
N VAL A 7 1.42 5.96 2.96
CA VAL A 7 1.11 4.53 3.15
C VAL A 7 1.98 3.92 4.26
N ASP A 8 1.41 2.97 4.97
CA ASP A 8 2.04 2.14 5.99
C ASP A 8 1.58 0.67 5.83
N LEU A 9 2.19 -0.28 6.54
CA LEU A 9 2.07 -1.70 6.22
C LEU A 9 0.99 -2.44 7.02
N GLU A 10 0.80 -2.11 8.29
CA GLU A 10 -0.01 -2.88 9.25
C GLU A 10 -1.49 -2.94 8.87
N GLY A 11 -1.99 -1.93 8.17
CA GLY A 11 -3.40 -1.80 7.79
C GLY A 11 -3.75 -2.30 6.38
N ILE A 12 -2.77 -2.81 5.64
CA ILE A 12 -2.97 -3.25 4.25
C ILE A 12 -3.88 -4.48 4.19
N THR A 13 -4.73 -4.56 3.16
CA THR A 13 -5.63 -5.69 2.96
C THR A 13 -4.86 -7.01 2.89
N GLY A 14 -5.18 -7.94 3.79
CA GLY A 14 -4.51 -9.24 3.89
C GLY A 14 -3.27 -9.28 4.81
N VAL A 15 -2.86 -8.14 5.37
CA VAL A 15 -1.93 -8.10 6.51
C VAL A 15 -2.74 -8.31 7.79
N VAL A 16 -2.57 -9.46 8.44
CA VAL A 16 -3.38 -9.88 9.60
C VAL A 16 -2.54 -10.18 10.84
N SER A 17 -1.20 -10.19 10.71
CA SER A 17 -0.29 -10.44 11.82
C SER A 17 0.94 -9.53 11.74
N SER A 18 1.04 -8.57 12.66
CA SER A 18 2.18 -7.64 12.67
C SER A 18 3.53 -8.34 12.86
N GLU A 19 3.61 -9.32 13.77
CA GLU A 19 4.84 -10.08 14.01
C GLU A 19 5.31 -10.84 12.77
N ARG A 20 4.37 -11.46 12.03
CA ARG A 20 4.68 -12.29 10.87
C ARG A 20 4.80 -11.50 9.58
N GLN A 21 4.11 -10.37 9.44
CA GLN A 21 3.94 -9.66 8.16
C GLN A 21 4.40 -8.19 8.19
N ALA A 22 4.36 -7.52 9.34
CA ALA A 22 4.75 -6.10 9.43
C ALA A 22 6.20 -5.89 9.93
N ARG A 23 6.84 -6.94 10.43
CA ARG A 23 8.22 -6.86 10.93
C ARG A 23 9.25 -7.13 9.82
N PRO A 24 10.23 -6.24 9.59
CA PRO A 24 11.31 -6.51 8.65
C PRO A 24 12.06 -7.81 8.99
N GLY A 25 12.23 -8.67 7.98
CA GLY A 25 12.92 -9.96 8.10
C GLY A 25 12.08 -11.13 8.61
N SER A 26 10.79 -10.93 8.89
CA SER A 26 9.85 -12.03 9.10
C SER A 26 9.52 -12.75 7.79
N ASP A 27 9.00 -13.97 7.91
CA ASP A 27 8.65 -14.84 6.79
C ASP A 27 7.54 -14.26 5.90
N GLY A 28 6.60 -13.49 6.48
CA GLY A 28 5.50 -12.87 5.76
C GLY A 28 5.76 -11.44 5.28
N TYR A 29 6.93 -10.84 5.56
CA TYR A 29 7.21 -9.45 5.24
C TYR A 29 7.15 -9.16 3.72
N GLU A 30 7.75 -10.04 2.91
CA GLU A 30 7.74 -9.89 1.45
C GLU A 30 6.36 -10.11 0.84
N GLU A 31 5.53 -10.97 1.45
CA GLU A 31 4.11 -11.11 1.07
C GLU A 31 3.36 -9.82 1.35
N ALA A 32 3.51 -9.27 2.56
CA ALA A 32 2.89 -8.01 2.97
C ALA A 32 3.27 -6.83 2.08
N ARG A 33 4.54 -6.74 1.66
CA ARG A 33 5.01 -5.70 0.72
C ARG A 33 4.35 -5.80 -0.65
N ARG A 34 4.08 -7.02 -1.14
CA ARG A 34 3.35 -7.19 -2.41
C ARG A 34 1.89 -6.78 -2.27
N LEU A 35 1.25 -7.15 -1.16
CA LEU A 35 -0.11 -6.71 -0.85
C LEU A 35 -0.20 -5.17 -0.75
N LEU A 36 0.80 -4.53 -0.11
CA LEU A 36 0.86 -3.08 0.01
C LEU A 36 0.88 -2.41 -1.36
N MET A 37 1.71 -2.93 -2.27
CA MET A 37 1.77 -2.40 -3.64
C MET A 37 0.46 -2.60 -4.39
N SER A 38 -0.27 -3.69 -4.18
CA SER A 38 -1.58 -3.90 -4.79
C SER A 38 -2.61 -2.86 -4.31
N ASP A 39 -2.73 -2.66 -3.00
CA ASP A 39 -3.66 -1.67 -2.43
C ASP A 39 -3.29 -0.24 -2.86
N LEU A 40 -2.00 0.10 -2.81
CA LEU A 40 -1.49 1.39 -3.25
C LEU A 40 -1.78 1.65 -4.73
N ASN A 41 -1.51 0.67 -5.61
CA ASN A 41 -1.77 0.82 -7.04
C ASN A 41 -3.26 0.97 -7.34
N ALA A 42 -4.13 0.25 -6.64
CA ALA A 42 -5.58 0.41 -6.77
C ALA A 42 -6.04 1.82 -6.36
N ALA A 43 -5.48 2.38 -5.28
CA ALA A 43 -5.75 3.74 -4.87
C ALA A 43 -5.25 4.78 -5.89
N ILE A 44 -4.08 4.56 -6.47
CA ILE A 44 -3.51 5.39 -7.54
C ILE A 44 -4.40 5.34 -8.79
N GLU A 45 -4.83 4.16 -9.21
CA GLU A 45 -5.69 3.98 -10.38
C GLU A 45 -7.01 4.73 -10.21
N GLY A 46 -7.69 4.53 -9.07
CA GLY A 46 -8.93 5.27 -8.76
C GLY A 46 -8.72 6.78 -8.68
N ALA A 47 -7.58 7.24 -8.16
CA ALA A 47 -7.23 8.65 -8.14
C ALA A 47 -7.06 9.23 -9.56
N LEU A 48 -6.38 8.50 -10.45
CA LEU A 48 -6.19 8.90 -11.85
C LEU A 48 -7.53 8.93 -12.60
N GLU A 49 -8.38 7.91 -12.42
CA GLU A 49 -9.75 7.89 -12.98
C GLU A 49 -10.58 9.07 -12.47
N GLY A 50 -10.37 9.48 -11.22
CA GLY A 50 -10.97 10.67 -10.61
C GLY A 50 -10.40 12.01 -11.09
N GLY A 51 -9.45 12.03 -12.03
CA GLY A 51 -8.87 13.26 -12.59
C GLY A 51 -7.66 13.82 -11.84
N ALA A 52 -6.99 13.00 -11.00
CA ALA A 52 -5.66 13.35 -10.52
C ALA A 52 -4.68 13.45 -11.70
N THR A 53 -3.81 14.45 -11.66
CA THR A 53 -2.82 14.74 -12.71
C THR A 53 -1.39 14.63 -12.19
N GLU A 54 -1.23 14.57 -10.87
CA GLU A 54 0.05 14.37 -10.20
C GLU A 54 -0.22 13.63 -8.88
N ILE A 55 0.54 12.57 -8.63
CA ILE A 55 0.45 11.77 -7.41
C ILE A 55 1.86 11.62 -6.84
N VAL A 56 1.99 11.92 -5.55
CA VAL A 56 3.20 11.68 -4.77
C VAL A 56 2.86 10.66 -3.70
N VAL A 57 3.68 9.63 -3.58
CA VAL A 57 3.57 8.60 -2.55
C VAL A 57 4.73 8.74 -1.59
#